data_AF-A0A844X4D0-F1
#
_entry.id   AF-A0A844X4D0-F1
#
_cell.length_a   1.000
_cell.length_b   1.000
_cell.length_c   1.000
_cell.angle_alpha   90.00
_cell.angle_beta   90.00
_cell.angle_gamma   90.00
#
_symmetry.space_group_name_H-M   'P 1'
#
loop_
_entity.id
_entity.type
_entity.pdbx_description
1 polymer ?
#
loop_
_entity_poly.entity_id
_entity_poly.type
_entity_poly.pdbx_seq_one_letter_code
_entity_poly.pdbx_strand_id
1 'polypeptide(L)' 'MSFSIPHLLVFLAVVILLFGTKKLRHLGSDLGSALKGFKKAMSDDEVESKNDDKLN' A
#
# COMPACT_ATOMS: atom_id res chain seq x y z
N MET A 1 1.10 28.43 1.55
CA MET A 1 -0.06 27.50 1.60
C MET A 1 0.48 26.10 1.48
N SER A 2 0.62 25.41 2.62
CA SER A 2 1.21 24.07 2.67
C SER A 2 0.24 23.05 2.07
N PHE A 3 0.77 22.09 1.31
CA PHE A 3 0.04 20.89 0.91
C PHE A 3 -0.39 20.15 2.17
N SER A 4 -1.63 20.41 2.59
CA SER A 4 -2.22 19.83 3.79
C SER A 4 -3.04 18.60 3.39
N ILE A 5 -3.14 17.62 4.29
CA ILE A 5 -3.89 16.36 4.14
C ILE A 5 -5.27 16.54 3.45
N PRO A 6 -6.07 17.60 3.70
CA PRO A 6 -7.36 17.81 3.04
C PRO A 6 -7.26 17.99 1.51
N HIS A 7 -6.17 18.58 1.00
CA HIS A 7 -5.98 18.77 -0.44
C HIS A 7 -5.80 17.42 -1.15
N LEU A 8 -5.08 16.48 -0.52
CA LEU A 8 -4.91 15.13 -1.05
C LEU A 8 -6.24 14.37 -1.08
N LEU A 9 -7.09 14.55 -0.06
CA LEU A 9 -8.43 13.95 0.01
C LEU A 9 -9.35 14.47 -1.10
N VAL A 10 -9.38 15.78 -1.33
CA VAL A 10 -10.19 16.38 -2.41
C VAL A 10 -9.68 15.92 -3.78
N PHE A 11 -8.36 15.91 -3.99
CA PHE A 11 -7.77 15.40 -5.23
C PHE A 11 -8.13 13.93 -5.47
N LEU A 12 -8.02 13.08 -4.45
CA LEU A 12 -8.38 11.67 -4.53
C LEU A 12 -9.87 11.49 -4.86
N ALA A 13 -10.76 12.28 -4.26
CA ALA A 13 -12.19 12.24 -4.55
C ALA A 13 -12.49 12.57 -6.03
N VAL A 14 -11.81 13.58 -6.59
CA VAL A 14 -11.94 13.93 -8.02
C VAL A 14 -11.44 12.79 -8.91
N VAL A 15 -10.29 12.20 -8.60
CA VAL A 15 -9.76 11.04 -9.34
C VAL A 15 -10.75 9.86 -9.31
N ILE A 16 -11.33 9.56 -8.15
CA ILE A 16 -12.33 8.48 -8.01
C ILE A 16 -13.58 8.78 -8.85
N LEU A 17 -14.03 10.04 -8.90
CA LEU A 17 -15.18 10.46 -9.72
C LEU A 17 -14.92 10.34 -11.22
N LEU A 18 -13.73 10.75 -11.70
CA LEU A 18 -13.36 10.69 -13.12
C LEU A 18 -13.19 9.26 -13.64
N PHE A 19 -12.46 8.43 -12.88
CA PHE A 19 -12.15 7.06 -13.28
C PHE A 19 -13.25 6.07 -12.88
N GLY A 20 -14.09 6.44 -11.91
CA GLY A 20 -15.09 5.58 -11.30
C GLY A 20 -14.49 4.54 -10.35
N THR A 21 -15.26 4.14 -9.34
CA THR A 21 -14.84 3.17 -8.32
C THR A 21 -14.58 1.77 -8.88
N LYS A 22 -15.24 1.39 -9.99
CA LYS A 22 -15.07 0.08 -10.63
C LYS A 22 -13.68 -0.12 -11.22
N LYS A 23 -13.16 0.85 -11.98
CA LYS A 23 -11.80 0.78 -12.55
C LYS A 23 -10.75 0.83 -11.46
N LEU A 24 -10.90 1.74 -10.48
CA LEU A 24 -9.99 1.82 -9.34
C LEU A 24 -9.95 0.54 -8.51
N ARG A 25 -11.10 -0.15 -8.32
CA ARG A 25 -11.13 -1.42 -7.60
C ARG A 25 -10.42 -2.54 -8.37
N HIS A 26 -10.61 -2.64 -9.68
CA HIS A 26 -9.93 -3.67 -10.49
C HIS A 26 -8.41 -3.47 -10.47
N LEU A 27 -7.95 -2.26 -10.79
CA LEU A 27 -6.52 -1.90 -10.72
C LEU A 27 -5.95 -2.02 -9.31
N GLY A 28 -6.71 -1.59 -8.30
CA GLY A 28 -6.30 -1.69 -6.90
C GLY A 28 -6.24 -3.12 -6.38
N SER A 29 -7.08 -4.03 -6.87
CA SER A 29 -7.03 -5.46 -6.55
C SER A 29 -5.78 -6.12 -7.11
N ASP A 30 -5.42 -5.78 -8.35
CA ASP A 30 -4.24 -6.33 -9.02
C ASP A 30 -2.95 -5.82 -8.36
N LEU A 31 -2.86 -4.50 -8.15
CA LEU A 31 -1.75 -3.87 -7.44
C LEU A 31 -1.69 -4.31 -5.96
N GLY A 32 -2.83 -4.43 -5.30
CA GLY A 32 -2.93 -4.87 -3.92
C GLY A 32 -2.46 -6.31 -3.73
N SER A 33 -2.74 -7.18 -4.68
CA SER A 33 -2.27 -8.58 -4.67
C SER A 33 -0.76 -8.67 -4.84
N ALA A 34 -0.17 -7.87 -5.74
CA ALA A 34 1.28 -7.78 -5.91
C ALA A 34 1.99 -7.21 -4.66
N LEU A 35 1.46 -6.13 -4.09
CA LEU A 35 1.99 -5.53 -2.87
C LEU A 35 1.83 -6.44 -1.65
N LYS A 36 0.80 -7.28 -1.59
CA LYS A 36 0.60 -8.27 -0.52
C LYS A 36 1.68 -9.34 -0.54
N GLY A 37 2.06 -9.83 -1.72
CA GLY A 37 3.18 -10.77 -1.88
C GLY A 37 4.51 -10.13 -1.48
N PHE A 38 4.74 -8.89 -1.91
CA PHE A 38 5.94 -8.12 -1.55
C PHE A 38 6.05 -7.88 -0.03
N LYS A 39 4.96 -7.44 0.62
CA LYS A 39 4.93 -7.26 2.07
C LYS A 39 5.17 -8.57 2.81
N LYS A 40 4.61 -9.68 2.32
CA LYS A 40 4.79 -10.99 2.94
C LYS A 40 6.25 -11.45 2.86
N ALA A 41 6.91 -11.33 1.71
CA ALA A 41 8.32 -11.67 1.56
C ALA A 41 9.22 -10.81 2.47
N MET A 42 9.01 -9.49 2.49
CA MET A 42 9.74 -8.59 3.40
C MET A 42 9.52 -8.95 4.88
N SER A 43 8.28 -9.25 5.28
CA SER A 43 8.01 -9.65 6.66
C SER A 43 8.55 -11.03 7.02
N ASP A 44 8.70 -11.96 6.06
CA ASP A 44 9.30 -13.28 6.30
C ASP A 44 10.82 -13.14 6.54
N ASP A 45 11.50 -12.33 5.72
CA ASP A 45 12.93 -12.00 5.87
C ASP A 45 13.22 -11.29 7.22
N GLU A 46 12.29 -10.43 7.67
CA GLU A 46 12.39 -9.74 8.98
C GLU A 46 12.19 -10.69 10.18
N VAL A 47 11.44 -11.78 10.02
CA VAL A 47 11.21 -12.78 11.07
C VAL A 47 12.38 -13.75 11.15
N GLU A 48 13.00 -14.09 10.03
CA GLU A 48 14.21 -14.92 9.97
C GLU A 48 15.41 -14.17 10.59
N SER A 49 15.55 -12.87 10.33
CA SER A 49 16.60 -12.02 10.90
C SER A 49 16.50 -11.77 12.42
N LYS A 50 15.38 -12.14 13.08
CA LYS A 50 15.20 -11.95 14.54
C LYS A 50 15.55 -13.17 15.39
N ASN A 51 15.80 -14.34 14.80
CA ASN A 51 16.20 -15.53 15.54
C ASN A 51 17.71 -15.63 15.76
N ASP A 52 18.53 -14.96 14.95
CA ASP A 52 20.00 -15.05 15.04
C ASP A 52 20.61 -14.12 16.12
N ASP A 53 19.82 -13.25 16.75
CA ASP A 53 20.26 -12.32 17.81
C ASP A 53 19.93 -12.85 19.25
N LYS A 54 19.46 -14.09 19.37
CA LYS A 54 19.28 -14.80 20.66
C LYS A 54 20.13 -16.07 20.78
N LEU A 55 21.35 -16.06 20.22
CA LEU A 55 22.30 -17.18 20.39
C LEU A 55 23.72 -16.75 20.81
N ASN A 56 23.87 -15.54 21.35
CA ASN A 56 25.11 -15.09 22.01
C ASN A 56 24.83 -14.61 23.44
#